data_AF-A0A7X5VSK5-F1
#
_entry.id   AF-A0A7X5VSK5-F1
#
_cell.length_a   1.000
_cell.length_b   1.000
_cell.length_c   1.000
_cell.angle_alpha   90.00
_cell.angle_beta   90.00
_cell.angle_gamma   90.00
#
_symmetry.space_group_name_H-M   'P 1'
#
loop_
_entity.id
_entity.type
_entity.pdbx_description
1 polymer ?
#
loop_
_entity_poly.entity_id
_entity_poly.type
_entity_poly.pdbx_seq_one_letter_code
_entity_poly.pdbx_strand_id
1 'polypeptide(L)' 'MTIFDLRKAYHDSLSNMRGWLGDSALSGRLTVLDRLSILDAWQQEMVEFFERNGHCFACNRPIERCECPND' A
#
# COMPACT_ATOMS: atom_id res chain seq x y z
N MET A 1 -9.96 -10.06 -8.95
CA MET A 1 -10.41 -8.66 -8.75
C MET A 1 -10.07 -7.85 -10.00
N THR A 2 -10.82 -6.79 -10.31
CA THR A 2 -10.41 -5.86 -11.38
C THR A 2 -9.42 -4.83 -10.85
N ILE A 3 -8.71 -4.13 -11.74
CA ILE A 3 -7.83 -3.03 -11.31
C ILE A 3 -8.58 -1.91 -10.58
N PHE A 4 -9.85 -1.67 -10.91
CA PHE A 4 -10.67 -0.69 -10.21
C PHE A 4 -10.96 -1.12 -8.77
N ASP A 5 -11.24 -2.41 -8.55
CA ASP A 5 -11.45 -2.97 -7.21
C ASP A 5 -10.17 -2.88 -6.36
N LEU A 6 -9.01 -3.18 -6.96
CA LEU A 6 -7.71 -3.08 -6.28
C LEU A 6 -7.39 -1.63 -5.89
N ARG A 7 -7.62 -0.68 -6.80
CA ARG A 7 -7.42 0.75 -6.52
C ARG A 7 -8.36 1.26 -5.44
N LYS A 8 -9.62 0.80 -5.44
CA LYS A 8 -10.58 1.14 -4.38
C LYS A 8 -10.08 0.62 -3.03
N ALA A 9 -9.73 -0.66 -2.96
CA ALA A 9 -9.19 -1.27 -1.74
C ALA A 9 -7.92 -0.56 -1.25
N TYR A 10 -7.02 -0.18 -2.15
CA TYR A 10 -5.84 0.61 -1.84
C TYR A 10 -6.20 1.98 -1.24
N HIS A 11 -7.12 2.72 -1.85
CA HIS A 11 -7.51 4.04 -1.35
C HIS A 11 -8.22 3.96 0.01
N ASP A 12 -9.05 2.94 0.22
CA ASP A 12 -9.69 2.67 1.51
C ASP A 12 -8.63 2.35 2.59
N SER A 13 -7.68 1.46 2.26
CA SER A 13 -6.54 1.11 3.13
C SER A 13 -5.65 2.31 3.46
N LEU A 14 -5.31 3.14 2.45
CA LEU A 14 -4.53 4.35 2.62
C LEU A 14 -5.24 5.38 3.51
N SER A 15 -6.56 5.53 3.34
CA SER A 15 -7.38 6.40 4.18
C SER A 15 -7.31 5.95 5.65
N ASN A 16 -7.45 4.65 5.90
CA ASN A 16 -7.35 4.07 7.23
C ASN A 16 -5.96 4.25 7.85
N MET A 17 -4.89 4.01 7.06
CA MET A 17 -3.50 4.17 7.50
C MET A 17 -3.21 5.62 7.89
N ARG A 18 -3.68 6.59 7.10
CA ARG A 18 -3.59 8.02 7.41
C ARG A 18 -4.36 8.40 8.67
N GLY A 19 -5.57 7.88 8.83
CA GLY A 19 -6.38 8.08 10.03
C GLY A 19 -5.65 7.58 11.28
N TRP A 20 -5.10 6.37 11.23
CA TRP A 20 -4.34 5.79 12.34
C TRP A 20 -3.06 6.57 12.67
N LEU A 21 -2.32 7.05 11.67
CA LEU A 21 -1.11 7.87 11.87
C LEU A 21 -1.41 9.26 12.43
N GLY A 22 -2.59 9.81 12.09
CA GLY A 22 -3.06 11.10 12.59
C GLY A 22 -3.64 11.02 14.00
N ASP A 23 -4.08 9.85 14.44
CA ASP A 23 -4.66 9.64 15.76
C ASP A 23 -3.57 9.48 16.84
N SER A 24 -3.47 10.46 17.73
CA SER A 24 -2.51 10.48 18.82
C SER A 24 -2.79 9.44 19.91
N ALA A 25 -4.02 8.95 20.04
CA ALA A 25 -4.35 7.86 20.96
C ALA A 25 -3.80 6.51 20.46
N LEU A 26 -3.74 6.31 19.15
CA LEU A 26 -3.29 5.05 18.53
C LEU A 26 -1.80 5.06 18.22
N SER A 27 -1.29 6.14 17.64
CA SER A 27 0.08 6.23 17.14
C SER A 27 0.96 7.24 17.88
N GLY A 28 0.41 8.00 18.84
CA GLY A 28 1.12 9.09 19.52
C GLY A 28 2.34 8.67 20.34
N ARG A 29 2.46 7.38 20.67
CA ARG A 29 3.62 6.82 21.39
C ARG A 29 4.73 6.32 20.47
N LEU A 30 4.46 6.24 19.17
CA LEU A 30 5.42 5.76 18.18
C LEU A 30 6.41 6.86 17.84
N THR A 31 7.69 6.48 17.80
CA THR A 31 8.72 7.37 17.28
C THR A 31 8.52 7.59 15.78
N VAL A 32 9.23 8.57 15.22
CA VAL A 32 9.22 8.79 13.77
C VAL A 32 9.72 7.54 13.03
N LEU A 33 10.76 6.87 13.55
CA LEU A 33 11.31 5.66 12.93
C LEU A 33 10.34 4.48 12.94
N ASP A 34 9.58 4.31 14.03
CA ASP A 34 8.55 3.26 14.10
C ASP A 34 7.45 3.51 13.06
N ARG A 35 7.03 4.78 12.92
CA ARG A 35 6.01 5.16 11.93
C ARG A 35 6.48 4.90 10.50
N LEU A 36 7.75 5.24 10.18
CA LEU A 36 8.33 4.96 8.87
C LEU A 36 8.42 3.46 8.60
N SER A 37 8.88 2.66 9.57
CA SER A 37 8.96 1.20 9.44
C SER A 37 7.60 0.56 9.19
N ILE A 38 6.55 1.07 9.85
CA ILE A 38 5.17 0.60 9.65
C ILE A 38 4.64 1.00 8.27
N LEU A 39 4.96 2.21 7.79
CA LEU A 39 4.61 2.66 6.45
C LEU A 39 5.28 1.82 5.37
N ASP A 40 6.56 1.49 5.54
CA ASP A 40 7.30 0.64 4.61
C ASP A 40 6.70 -0.77 4.56
N ALA A 41 6.41 -1.36 5.72
CA ALA A 41 5.76 -2.67 5.81
C ALA A 41 4.37 -2.66 5.14
N TRP A 42 3.55 -1.66 5.44
CA TRP A 42 2.24 -1.48 4.80
C TRP A 42 2.35 -1.32 3.28
N GLN A 43 3.32 -0.55 2.80
CA GLN A 43 3.54 -0.37 1.36
C GLN A 43 3.94 -1.68 0.70
N GLN A 44 4.82 -2.47 1.32
CA GLN A 44 5.20 -3.80 0.84
C GLN A 44 3.99 -4.75 0.75
N GLU A 45 3.10 -4.74 1.76
CA GLU A 45 1.87 -5.52 1.71
C GLU A 45 0.95 -5.10 0.56
N MET A 46 0.89 -3.79 0.23
CA MET A 46 0.12 -3.31 -0.93
C MET A 46 0.73 -3.79 -2.24
N VAL A 47 2.06 -3.83 -2.37
CA VAL A 47 2.75 -4.40 -3.53
C VAL A 47 2.33 -5.87 -3.71
N GLU A 48 2.49 -6.69 -2.67
CA GLU A 48 2.14 -8.11 -2.71
C GLU A 48 0.64 -8.34 -2.96
N PHE A 49 -0.22 -7.46 -2.45
CA PHE A 49 -1.66 -7.53 -2.68
C PHE A 49 -2.01 -7.34 -4.17
N PHE A 50 -1.40 -6.35 -4.83
CA PHE A 50 -1.59 -6.13 -6.27
C PHE A 50 -1.02 -7.29 -7.08
N GLU A 51 0.17 -7.76 -6.73
CA GLU A 51 0.82 -8.85 -7.45
C GLU A 51 0.06 -10.18 -7.36
N ARG A 52 -0.44 -10.52 -6.17
CA ARG A 52 -1.30 -11.71 -5.97
C ARG A 52 -2.60 -11.64 -6.78
N ASN A 53 -3.04 -10.44 -7.15
CA ASN A 53 -4.20 -10.22 -8.00
C ASN A 53 -3.84 -9.99 -9.49
N GLY A 54 -2.59 -10.22 -9.88
CA GLY A 54 -2.15 -10.19 -11.27
C GLY A 54 -1.86 -8.81 -11.84
N HIS A 55 -1.72 -7.78 -10.98
CA HIS A 55 -1.43 -6.42 -11.39
C HIS A 55 -0.13 -5.89 -10.77
N CYS A 56 0.60 -5.06 -11.50
CA CYS A 56 1.71 -4.31 -10.95
C CYS A 56 1.18 -3.15 -10.08
N PHE A 57 1.71 -3.00 -8.87
CA PHE A 57 1.32 -1.89 -7.98
C PHE A 57 1.68 -0.51 -8.55
N ALA A 58 2.86 -0.39 -9.17
CA ALA A 58 3.36 0.90 -9.67
C ALA A 58 2.63 1.37 -10.94
N CYS A 59 2.51 0.52 -11.97
CA CYS A 59 1.89 0.92 -13.24
C CYS A 59 0.43 0.46 -13.41
N ASN A 60 -0.11 -0.33 -12.47
CA ASN A 60 -1.49 -0.85 -12.49
C ASN A 60 -1.82 -1.80 -13.66
N ARG A 61 -0.88 -2.07 -14.56
CA ARG A 61 -1.05 -3.01 -15.68
C ARG A 61 -1.04 -4.46 -15.18
N PRO A 62 -1.62 -5.40 -15.95
CA PRO A 62 -1.40 -6.82 -15.70
C PRO A 62 0.11 -7.13 -15.64
N ILE A 63 0.54 -8.02 -14.74
CA ILE A 63 1.97 -8.32 -14.52
C ILE A 63 2.67 -8.74 -15.83
N GLU A 64 1.99 -9.52 -16.67
CA GLU A 64 2.48 -9.94 -17.99
C GLU A 64 2.76 -8.78 -18.96
N ARG A 65 2.24 -7.58 -18.67
CA ARG A 65 2.40 -6.35 -19.47
C ARG A 65 3.00 -5.20 -18.64
N CYS A 66 3.67 -5.53 -17.54
CA CYS A 66 4.37 -4.56 -16.72
C CYS A 66 5.59 -4.03 -17.49
N GLU A 67 5.78 -2.71 -17.48
CA GLU A 67 6.93 -2.01 -18.08
C GLU A 67 7.74 -1.25 -17.02
N CYS A 68 7.45 -1.48 -15.73
CA CYS A 68 8.23 -0.89 -14.65
C CYS A 68 9.66 -1.46 -14.68
N PRO A 69 10.68 -0.63 -14.39
CA PRO A 69 12.02 -1.14 -14.18
C PRO A 69 11.98 -2.17 -13.05
N ASN A 70 12.60 -3.33 -13.27
CA ASN A 70 12.92 -4.26 -12.21
C ASN A 70 14.17 -3.71 -11.51
N ASP A 71 13.98 -2.93 -10.45
CA ASP A 71 15.06 -2.57 -9.53
C ASP A 71 15.33 -3.72 -8.55
#